data_AF-A0A6P2AY58-F1
#
_entry.id   AF-A0A6P2AY58-F1
#
_cell.length_a   1.000
_cell.length_b   1.000
_cell.length_c   1.000
_cell.angle_alpha   90.00
_cell.angle_beta   90.00
_cell.angle_gamma   90.00
#
_symmetry.space_group_name_H-M   'P 1'
#
loop_
_entity.id
_entity.type
_entity.pdbx_description
1 polymer ?
#
loop_
_entity_poly.entity_id
_entity_poly.type
_entity_poly.pdbx_seq_one_letter_code
_entity_poly.pdbx_strand_id
1 'polypeptide(L)'
;MIFVEQTPAPILFLTSADTEIQTLAAALPALPEDFPRIRAVNLLQLQQPLSIDDYGEKVLAQGQVIILRLLGGRSYWAYGLEVVKEIVATTGAMLLVLPGDDRPDPELISHSTAPLAVVNQFWQYLMEGGIANFAQGLQWLSNQALGTSYPVLEPQPVPRLGIWGGSPPAPLNKGGEGVNPLEKGVGTAG
;
A
#
# COMPACT_ATOMS: atom_id res chain seq x y z
N MET A 1 -14.56 -15.17 19.22
CA MET A 1 -13.67 -14.03 19.49
C MET A 1 -12.30 -14.37 18.90
N ILE A 2 -11.70 -13.46 18.13
CA ILE A 2 -10.43 -13.69 17.43
C ILE A 2 -9.40 -12.74 18.03
N PHE A 3 -8.22 -13.27 18.37
CA PHE A 3 -7.05 -12.49 18.76
C PHE A 3 -6.03 -12.55 17.63
N VAL A 4 -5.43 -11.41 17.32
CA VAL A 4 -4.41 -11.31 16.27
C VAL A 4 -3.04 -11.48 16.91
N GLU A 5 -2.43 -12.65 16.68
CA GLU A 5 -1.07 -12.93 17.14
C GLU A 5 -0.05 -12.37 16.14
N GLN A 6 0.54 -11.22 16.48
CA GLN A 6 1.54 -10.57 15.64
C GLN A 6 2.72 -10.07 16.49
N THR A 7 3.94 -10.27 16.00
CA THR A 7 5.13 -9.74 16.66
C THR A 7 5.19 -8.22 16.53
N PRO A 8 5.56 -7.47 17.59
CA PRO A 8 5.68 -6.02 17.51
C PRO A 8 6.74 -5.53 16.52
N ALA A 9 6.53 -4.32 16.01
CA ALA A 9 7.45 -3.67 15.07
C ALA A 9 7.42 -2.14 15.22
N PRO A 10 8.52 -1.44 14.86
CA PRO A 10 8.58 0.03 14.92
C PRO A 10 7.51 0.74 14.10
N ILE A 11 7.09 0.17 12.97
CA ILE A 11 6.08 0.76 12.08
C ILE A 11 4.88 -0.19 11.99
N LEU A 12 3.68 0.34 12.27
CA LEU A 12 2.42 -0.41 12.27
C LEU A 12 1.44 0.24 11.29
N PHE A 13 0.90 -0.54 10.37
CA PHE A 13 -0.03 -0.10 9.33
C PHE A 13 -1.39 -0.79 9.48
N LEU A 14 -2.40 -0.04 9.91
CA LEU A 14 -3.75 -0.53 10.16
C LEU A 14 -4.65 -0.03 9.04
N THR A 15 -5.33 -0.95 8.35
CA THR A 15 -6.23 -0.62 7.24
C THR A 15 -7.36 -1.61 7.14
N SER A 16 -8.50 -1.24 6.55
CA SER A 16 -9.54 -2.21 6.15
C SER A 16 -9.36 -2.74 4.73
N ALA A 17 -8.41 -2.22 3.94
CA ALA A 17 -8.18 -2.59 2.55
C ALA A 17 -7.09 -3.66 2.40
N ASP A 18 -7.47 -4.89 2.02
CA ASP A 18 -6.50 -5.98 1.77
C ASP A 18 -5.52 -5.65 0.63
N THR A 19 -5.95 -4.84 -0.34
CA THR A 19 -5.09 -4.39 -1.45
C THR A 19 -3.90 -3.56 -0.98
N GLU A 20 -4.05 -2.78 0.09
CA GLU A 20 -2.95 -2.01 0.68
C GLU A 20 -1.98 -2.92 1.42
N ILE A 21 -2.48 -3.92 2.14
CA ILE A 21 -1.64 -4.93 2.82
C ILE A 21 -0.84 -5.72 1.78
N GLN A 22 -1.47 -6.11 0.66
CA GLN A 22 -0.80 -6.79 -0.45
C GLN A 22 0.25 -5.89 -1.13
N THR A 23 -0.08 -4.62 -1.36
CA THR A 23 0.84 -3.65 -1.96
C THR A 23 2.05 -3.39 -1.05
N LEU A 24 1.81 -3.24 0.25
CA LEU A 24 2.85 -3.14 1.26
C LEU A 24 3.76 -4.38 1.24
N ALA A 25 3.19 -5.58 1.27
CA ALA A 25 3.96 -6.82 1.21
C ALA A 25 4.83 -6.92 -0.04
N ALA A 26 4.30 -6.49 -1.19
CA ALA A 26 5.03 -6.44 -2.46
C ALA A 26 6.10 -5.33 -2.49
N ALA A 27 5.97 -4.30 -1.66
CA ALA A 27 6.94 -3.20 -1.52
C ALA A 27 8.11 -3.54 -0.58
N LEU A 28 7.93 -4.47 0.36
CA LEU A 28 8.98 -4.84 1.32
C LEU A 28 10.33 -5.21 0.67
N PRO A 29 10.39 -5.99 -0.44
CA PRO A 29 11.67 -6.32 -1.10
C PRO A 29 12.38 -5.12 -1.74
N ALA A 30 11.69 -4.01 -1.97
CA ALA A 30 12.26 -2.78 -2.52
C ALA A 30 12.80 -1.83 -1.43
N LEU A 31 12.55 -2.15 -0.15
CA LEU A 31 13.08 -1.38 0.97
C LEU A 31 14.55 -1.75 1.24
N PRO A 32 15.38 -0.82 1.73
CA PRO A 32 16.75 -1.11 2.17
C PRO A 32 16.84 -2.26 3.19
N GLU A 33 17.95 -2.98 3.22
CA GLU A 33 18.15 -4.12 4.13
C GLU A 33 18.08 -3.72 5.62
N ASP A 34 18.46 -2.48 5.94
CA ASP A 34 18.43 -1.90 7.29
C ASP A 34 17.10 -1.22 7.63
N PHE A 35 16.10 -1.33 6.74
CA PHE A 35 14.81 -0.67 6.94
C PHE A 35 14.08 -1.20 8.21
N PRO A 36 13.51 -0.32 9.05
CA PRO A 36 12.78 -0.73 10.25
C PRO A 36 11.65 -1.71 9.94
N ARG A 37 11.50 -2.75 10.77
CA ARG A 37 10.44 -3.74 10.56
C ARG A 37 9.06 -3.05 10.50
N ILE A 38 8.22 -3.52 9.57
CA ILE A 38 6.82 -3.11 9.46
C ILE A 38 5.92 -4.30 9.77
N ARG A 39 4.76 -4.01 10.37
CA ARG A 39 3.62 -4.92 10.41
C ARG A 39 2.38 -4.23 9.87
N ALA A 40 1.54 -5.00 9.21
CA ALA A 40 0.20 -4.57 8.86
C ALA A 40 -0.84 -5.51 9.45
N VAL A 41 -2.02 -4.96 9.75
CA VAL A 41 -3.18 -5.71 10.21
C VAL A 41 -4.42 -5.17 9.53
N ASN A 42 -5.32 -6.08 9.15
CA ASN A 42 -6.63 -5.68 8.65
C ASN A 42 -7.53 -5.32 9.83
N LEU A 43 -8.09 -4.11 9.86
CA LEU A 43 -9.02 -3.62 10.88
C LEU A 43 -10.24 -4.52 11.05
N LEU A 44 -10.66 -5.24 10.00
CA LEU A 44 -11.73 -6.23 10.06
C LEU A 44 -11.43 -7.38 11.04
N GLN A 45 -10.16 -7.61 11.37
CA GLN A 45 -9.74 -8.59 12.38
C GLN A 45 -9.78 -8.02 13.81
N LEU A 46 -9.80 -6.68 13.94
CA LEU A 46 -9.78 -5.95 15.21
C LEU A 46 -11.11 -5.22 15.44
N GLN A 47 -12.24 -5.91 15.41
CA GLN A 47 -13.57 -5.28 15.54
C GLN A 47 -14.13 -5.29 16.97
N GLN A 48 -13.66 -6.21 17.80
CA GLN A 48 -14.19 -6.42 19.15
C GLN A 48 -13.32 -5.66 20.17
N PRO A 49 -13.89 -4.91 21.12
CA PRO A 49 -13.13 -4.12 22.10
C PRO A 49 -11.98 -4.89 22.75
N LEU A 50 -12.25 -6.09 23.27
CA LEU A 50 -11.20 -6.90 23.91
C LEU A 50 -10.05 -7.31 22.97
N SER A 51 -10.33 -7.51 21.67
CA SER A 51 -9.30 -7.82 20.66
C SER A 51 -8.46 -6.58 20.33
N ILE A 52 -9.11 -5.41 20.31
CA ILE A 52 -8.46 -4.11 20.10
C ILE A 52 -7.55 -3.79 21.28
N ASP A 53 -8.03 -3.98 22.51
CA ASP A 53 -7.26 -3.75 23.73
C ASP A 53 -6.04 -4.67 23.80
N ASP A 54 -6.23 -5.97 23.57
CA ASP A 54 -5.15 -6.96 23.59
C ASP A 54 -4.06 -6.65 22.52
N TYR A 55 -4.48 -6.32 21.30
CA TYR A 55 -3.56 -5.91 20.24
C TYR A 55 -2.89 -4.56 20.55
N GLY A 56 -3.64 -3.65 21.17
CA GLY A 56 -3.16 -2.36 21.64
C GLY A 56 -1.99 -2.50 22.61
N GLU A 57 -2.19 -3.27 23.67
CA GLU A 57 -1.19 -3.50 24.71
C GLU A 57 0.02 -4.27 24.20
N LYS A 58 -0.19 -5.34 23.43
CA LYS A 58 0.90 -6.23 23.00
C LYS A 58 1.69 -5.68 21.83
N VAL A 59 1.05 -4.99 20.90
CA VAL A 59 1.63 -4.62 19.60
C VAL A 59 1.72 -3.12 19.43
N LEU A 60 0.59 -2.39 19.53
CA LEU A 60 0.56 -0.95 19.25
C LEU A 60 1.44 -0.15 20.23
N ALA A 61 1.43 -0.52 21.51
CA ALA A 61 2.23 0.15 22.55
C ALA A 61 3.74 0.06 22.34
N GLN A 62 4.21 -0.83 21.47
CA GLN A 62 5.63 -0.99 21.12
C GLN A 62 5.99 -0.28 19.80
N GLY A 63 4.99 0.26 19.09
CA GLY A 63 5.17 0.99 17.84
C GLY A 63 5.77 2.37 18.09
N GLN A 64 6.56 2.84 17.12
CA GLN A 64 7.08 4.21 17.07
C GLN A 64 6.34 5.05 16.03
N VAL A 65 5.80 4.40 14.99
CA VAL A 65 4.93 5.01 13.97
C VAL A 65 3.71 4.13 13.79
N ILE A 66 2.53 4.72 13.95
CA ILE A 66 1.24 4.07 13.73
C ILE A 66 0.53 4.81 12.60
N ILE A 67 0.19 4.08 11.54
CA ILE A 67 -0.55 4.57 10.39
C ILE A 67 -1.92 3.92 10.42
N LEU A 68 -2.98 4.72 10.49
CA LEU A 68 -4.36 4.26 10.58
C LEU A 68 -5.15 4.78 9.37
N ARG A 69 -5.50 3.88 8.45
CA ARG A 69 -6.32 4.13 7.26
C ARG A 69 -7.77 3.73 7.56
N LEU A 70 -8.70 4.70 7.58
CA LEU A 70 -10.11 4.48 7.91
C LEU A 70 -11.02 4.78 6.71
N LEU A 71 -11.73 3.75 6.22
CA LEU A 71 -12.79 3.91 5.22
C LEU A 71 -14.06 4.44 5.88
N GLY A 72 -14.61 5.55 5.38
CA GLY A 72 -15.87 6.12 5.91
C GLY A 72 -15.72 6.95 7.18
N GLY A 73 -14.52 7.47 7.45
CA GLY A 73 -14.26 8.41 8.54
C GLY A 73 -14.14 7.76 9.93
N ARG A 74 -14.05 8.59 10.97
CA ARG A 74 -13.74 8.15 12.35
C ARG A 74 -14.76 7.14 12.92
N SER A 75 -16.03 7.25 12.52
CA SER A 75 -17.12 6.44 13.06
C SER A 75 -16.99 4.96 12.70
N TYR A 76 -16.21 4.63 11.67
CA TYR A 76 -15.96 3.25 11.25
C TYR A 76 -15.27 2.41 12.33
N TRP A 77 -14.36 3.02 13.10
CA TRP A 77 -13.52 2.31 14.07
C TRP A 77 -13.26 3.16 15.34
N ALA A 78 -14.29 3.85 15.82
CA ALA A 78 -14.19 4.90 16.84
C ALA A 78 -13.54 4.43 18.14
N TYR A 79 -13.94 3.27 18.68
CA TYR A 79 -13.34 2.74 19.92
C TYR A 79 -11.84 2.50 19.77
N GLY A 80 -11.44 1.83 18.68
CA GLY A 80 -10.03 1.58 18.44
C GLY A 80 -9.22 2.83 18.15
N LEU A 81 -9.81 3.86 17.53
CA LEU A 81 -9.17 5.16 17.38
C LEU A 81 -8.88 5.79 18.75
N GLU A 82 -9.79 5.71 19.71
CA GLU A 82 -9.54 6.20 21.07
C GLU A 82 -8.44 5.41 21.77
N VAL A 83 -8.43 4.07 21.67
CA VAL A 83 -7.34 3.22 22.19
C VAL A 83 -5.99 3.61 21.58
N VAL A 84 -5.91 3.80 20.26
CA VAL A 84 -4.68 4.24 19.58
C VAL A 84 -4.24 5.61 20.10
N LYS A 85 -5.17 6.55 20.31
CA LYS A 85 -4.88 7.90 20.82
C LYS A 85 -4.32 7.86 22.24
N GLU A 86 -4.88 7.02 23.11
CA GLU A 86 -4.37 6.84 24.48
C GLU A 86 -2.97 6.23 24.49
N ILE A 87 -2.73 5.24 23.62
CA ILE A 87 -1.42 4.62 23.46
C ILE A 87 -0.40 5.66 22.99
N VAL A 88 -0.67 6.41 21.93
CA VAL A 88 0.30 7.39 21.42
C VAL A 88 0.54 8.55 22.39
N ALA A 89 -0.47 8.95 23.17
CA ALA A 89 -0.30 9.93 24.24
C ALA A 89 0.64 9.43 25.35
N THR A 90 0.67 8.13 25.60
CA THR A 90 1.52 7.50 26.61
C THR A 90 2.93 7.20 26.10
N THR A 91 3.04 6.70 24.86
CA THR A 91 4.32 6.23 24.29
C THR A 91 5.09 7.30 23.54
N GLY A 92 4.41 8.36 23.08
CA GLY A 92 4.98 9.36 22.20
C GLY A 92 5.13 8.90 20.74
N ALA A 93 4.52 7.77 20.36
CA ALA A 93 4.54 7.29 18.99
C ALA A 93 3.92 8.33 18.03
N MET A 94 4.48 8.43 16.81
CA MET A 94 3.91 9.26 15.76
C MET A 94 2.66 8.58 15.18
N LEU A 95 1.53 9.28 15.19
CA LEU A 95 0.26 8.80 14.67
C LEU A 95 -0.11 9.57 13.40
N LEU A 96 -0.41 8.82 12.33
CA LEU A 96 -1.01 9.32 11.10
C LEU A 96 -2.39 8.69 10.96
N VAL A 97 -3.45 9.50 11.00
CA VAL A 97 -4.83 9.06 10.73
C VAL A 97 -5.24 9.59 9.38
N LEU A 98 -5.55 8.69 8.45
CA LEU A 98 -5.75 8.99 7.04
C LEU A 98 -7.08 8.44 6.54
N PRO A 99 -7.78 9.16 5.64
CA PRO A 99 -8.93 8.60 4.94
C PRO A 99 -8.48 7.39 4.13
N GLY A 100 -9.30 6.34 4.09
CA GLY A 100 -9.06 5.15 3.26
C GLY A 100 -9.45 5.35 1.79
N ASP A 101 -10.14 6.44 1.46
CA ASP A 101 -10.56 6.79 0.10
C ASP A 101 -9.76 7.97 -0.47
N ASP A 102 -10.07 8.33 -1.72
CA ASP A 102 -9.38 9.35 -2.49
C ASP A 102 -9.76 10.79 -2.10
N ARG A 103 -10.65 10.97 -1.12
CA ARG A 103 -11.16 12.28 -0.73
C ARG A 103 -10.48 12.76 0.55
N PRO A 104 -10.13 14.05 0.63
CA PRO A 104 -9.59 14.61 1.86
C PRO A 104 -10.66 14.58 2.95
N ASP A 105 -10.26 14.15 4.15
CA ASP A 105 -11.07 14.19 5.36
C ASP A 105 -10.31 14.95 6.46
N PRO A 106 -10.48 16.28 6.53
CA PRO A 106 -9.79 17.10 7.52
C PRO A 106 -10.14 16.76 8.96
N GLU A 107 -11.35 16.28 9.23
CA GLU A 107 -11.77 15.86 10.57
C GLU A 107 -10.96 14.62 10.98
N LEU A 108 -10.88 13.63 10.10
CA LEU A 108 -10.10 12.43 10.34
C LEU A 108 -8.60 12.73 10.51
N ILE A 109 -8.04 13.56 9.61
CA ILE A 109 -6.63 13.97 9.66
C ILE A 109 -6.30 14.70 10.95
N SER A 110 -7.25 15.48 11.52
CA SER A 110 -7.05 16.21 12.78
C SER A 110 -6.75 15.34 14.00
N HIS A 111 -7.00 14.02 13.91
CA HIS A 111 -6.65 13.06 14.95
C HIS A 111 -5.17 12.61 14.90
N SER A 112 -4.42 12.99 13.87
CA SER A 112 -2.99 12.70 13.77
C SER A 112 -2.17 13.48 14.81
N THR A 113 -1.09 12.88 15.31
CA THR A 113 -0.09 13.60 16.11
C THR A 113 1.07 14.15 15.27
N ALA A 114 1.25 13.61 14.06
CA ALA A 114 2.22 14.12 13.09
C ALA A 114 1.82 15.51 12.56
N PRO A 115 2.79 16.37 12.18
CA PRO A 115 2.49 17.63 11.51
C PRO A 115 1.64 17.42 10.26
N LEU A 116 0.70 18.34 9.97
CA LEU A 116 -0.21 18.22 8.82
C LEU A 116 0.53 18.03 7.48
N ALA A 117 1.66 18.72 7.28
CA ALA A 117 2.49 18.55 6.09
C ALA A 117 3.00 17.11 5.96
N VAL A 118 3.32 16.45 7.07
CA VAL A 118 3.78 15.07 7.08
C VAL A 118 2.67 14.09 6.72
N VAL A 119 1.50 14.30 7.33
CA VAL A 119 0.31 13.49 7.06
C VAL A 119 -0.08 13.59 5.58
N ASN A 120 -0.13 14.81 5.04
CA ASN A 120 -0.51 15.07 3.65
C ASN A 120 0.49 14.46 2.66
N GLN A 121 1.79 14.63 2.90
CA GLN A 121 2.82 14.09 2.01
C GLN A 121 2.77 12.56 1.98
N PHE A 122 2.66 11.91 3.15
CA PHE A 122 2.54 10.46 3.20
C PHE A 122 1.24 9.98 2.51
N TRP A 123 0.13 10.69 2.71
CA TRP A 123 -1.12 10.41 2.02
C TRP A 123 -1.00 10.49 0.50
N GLN A 124 -0.25 11.46 -0.04
CA GLN A 124 -0.01 11.58 -1.48
C GLN A 124 0.73 10.36 -2.05
N TYR A 125 1.70 9.77 -1.35
CA TYR A 125 2.33 8.51 -1.79
C TYR A 125 1.30 7.38 -1.88
N LEU A 126 0.41 7.26 -0.89
CA LEU A 126 -0.63 6.24 -0.91
C LEU A 126 -1.65 6.48 -2.04
N MET A 127 -1.96 7.75 -2.31
CA MET A 127 -2.90 8.19 -3.33
C MET A 127 -2.43 7.93 -4.75
N GLU A 128 -1.16 8.20 -5.04
CA GLU A 128 -0.59 7.82 -6.33
C GLU A 128 -0.47 6.30 -6.48
N GLY A 129 -0.37 5.60 -5.34
CA GLY A 129 -0.47 4.15 -5.25
C GLY A 129 0.70 3.41 -5.90
N GLY A 130 0.58 2.08 -5.95
CA GLY A 130 1.62 1.23 -6.52
C GLY A 130 2.81 0.99 -5.58
N ILE A 131 3.55 -0.07 -5.90
CA ILE A 131 4.63 -0.62 -5.07
C ILE A 131 5.74 0.41 -4.83
N ALA A 132 6.13 1.14 -5.88
CA ALA A 132 7.19 2.13 -5.81
C ALA A 132 6.83 3.29 -4.87
N ASN A 133 5.63 3.87 -4.99
CA ASN A 133 5.23 4.96 -4.09
C ASN A 133 5.06 4.48 -2.64
N PHE A 134 4.56 3.26 -2.42
CA PHE A 134 4.51 2.69 -1.08
C PHE A 134 5.90 2.61 -0.44
N ALA A 135 6.90 2.07 -1.17
CA ALA A 135 8.27 1.97 -0.68
C ALA A 135 8.89 3.36 -0.43
N GLN A 136 8.69 4.31 -1.34
CA GLN A 136 9.20 5.69 -1.20
C GLN A 136 8.54 6.41 -0.02
N GLY A 137 7.22 6.28 0.14
CA GLY A 137 6.48 6.85 1.24
C GLY A 137 6.92 6.31 2.60
N LEU A 138 7.19 5.00 2.71
CA LEU A 138 7.67 4.38 3.95
C LEU A 138 9.08 4.83 4.31
N GLN A 139 9.99 4.92 3.34
CA GLN A 139 11.32 5.50 3.53
C GLN A 139 11.24 6.97 3.94
N TRP A 140 10.39 7.75 3.26
CA TRP A 140 10.18 9.15 3.55
C TRP A 140 9.63 9.36 4.97
N LEU A 141 8.62 8.57 5.37
CA LEU A 141 8.04 8.64 6.70
C LEU A 141 9.03 8.17 7.79
N SER A 142 9.82 7.15 7.50
CA SER A 142 10.89 6.71 8.39
C SER A 142 11.88 7.85 8.64
N ASN A 143 12.26 8.62 7.62
CA ASN A 143 13.15 9.77 7.79
C ASN A 143 12.53 10.83 8.71
N GLN A 144 11.20 11.04 8.63
CA GLN A 144 10.51 12.02 9.46
C GLN A 144 10.37 11.59 10.93
N ALA A 145 10.20 10.29 11.19
CA ALA A 145 9.77 9.79 12.49
C ALA A 145 10.84 9.02 13.27
N LEU A 146 11.77 8.38 12.56
CA LEU A 146 12.73 7.42 13.14
C LEU A 146 14.19 7.86 12.99
N GLY A 147 14.43 9.07 12.48
CA GLY A 147 15.78 9.63 12.33
C GLY A 147 16.64 8.92 11.28
N THR A 148 16.01 8.20 10.34
CA THR A 148 16.69 7.60 9.19
C THR A 148 16.95 8.65 8.10
N SER A 149 17.75 8.29 7.08
CA SER A 149 18.15 9.23 6.02
C SER A 149 18.22 8.55 4.65
N TYR A 150 17.14 7.88 4.26
CA TYR A 150 17.00 7.24 2.95
C TYR A 150 16.86 8.25 1.81
N PRO A 151 17.41 7.99 0.62
CA PRO A 151 17.16 8.80 -0.56
C PRO A 151 15.72 8.58 -1.05
N VAL A 152 14.92 9.64 -1.05
CA VAL A 152 13.49 9.58 -1.36
C VAL A 152 13.14 10.50 -2.53
N LEU A 153 12.20 10.05 -3.35
CA LEU A 153 11.63 10.78 -4.47
C LEU A 153 10.20 11.14 -4.11
N GLU A 154 9.74 12.32 -4.51
CA GLU A 154 8.34 12.75 -4.39
C GLU A 154 7.36 11.72 -4.97
N PRO A 155 6.09 11.68 -4.52
CA PRO A 155 5.05 10.82 -5.06
C PRO A 155 4.98 10.91 -6.59
N GLN A 156 5.04 9.77 -7.26
CA GLN A 156 5.06 9.69 -8.72
C GLN A 156 3.73 9.16 -9.25
N PRO A 157 3.12 9.80 -10.26
CA PRO A 157 1.87 9.32 -10.81
C PRO A 157 2.02 7.94 -11.45
N VAL A 158 1.22 6.97 -10.99
CA VAL A 158 1.15 5.65 -11.61
C VAL A 158 0.10 5.68 -12.73
N PRO A 159 0.46 5.34 -13.98
CA PRO A 159 -0.51 5.28 -15.07
C PRO A 159 -1.65 4.32 -14.73
N ARG A 160 -2.89 4.82 -14.68
CA ARG A 160 -4.11 4.03 -14.36
C ARG A 160 -4.50 3.03 -15.46
N LEU A 161 -3.79 3.05 -16.58
CA LEU A 161 -4.00 2.16 -17.72
C LEU A 161 -2.89 1.12 -17.75
N GLY A 162 -3.21 -0.08 -17.31
CA GLY A 162 -2.49 -1.26 -17.75
C GLY A 162 -2.65 -1.38 -19.25
N ILE A 163 -1.67 -0.89 -20.01
CA ILE A 163 -1.40 -1.45 -21.32
C ILE A 163 -0.98 -2.89 -21.06
N TRP A 164 -1.94 -3.81 -21.15
CA TRP A 164 -1.66 -5.22 -21.39
C TRP A 164 -1.07 -5.30 -22.80
N GLY A 165 0.22 -4.97 -22.92
CA GLY A 165 1.02 -5.12 -24.13
C GLY A 165 1.40 -6.58 -24.37
N GLY A 166 0.44 -7.51 -24.25
CA GLY A 166 0.59 -8.83 -24.81
C GLY A 166 0.32 -8.71 -26.31
N SER A 167 1.37 -8.54 -27.11
CA SER A 167 1.25 -8.77 -28.55
C SER A 167 0.66 -10.19 -28.73
N PRO A 168 -0.45 -10.38 -29.46
CA PRO A 168 -0.93 -11.72 -29.74
C PRO A 168 0.21 -12.50 -30.42
N PRO A 169 0.45 -13.79 -30.08
CA PRO A 169 1.46 -14.58 -30.77
C PRO A 169 1.14 -14.55 -32.27
N ALA A 170 2.19 -14.27 -33.07
CA ALA A 170 2.08 -14.24 -34.52
C ALA A 170 1.36 -15.51 -35.02
N PRO A 171 0.42 -15.41 -35.98
CA PRO A 171 -0.28 -16.57 -36.47
C PRO A 171 0.75 -17.58 -36.99
N LEU A 172 0.63 -18.83 -36.52
CA LEU A 172 1.42 -19.95 -37.00
C LEU A 172 1.30 -20.00 -38.52
N ASN A 173 2.45 -19.80 -39.19
CA ASN A 173 2.59 -19.92 -40.62
C ASN A 173 2.12 -21.32 -41.04
N LYS A 174 0.93 -21.44 -41.62
CA LYS A 174 0.51 -22.66 -42.34
C LYS A 174 1.21 -22.68 -43.70
N GLY A 175 2.54 -22.82 -43.66
CA GLY A 175 3.34 -23.22 -44.81
C GLY A 175 3.41 -24.74 -44.83
N GLY A 176 2.48 -25.36 -45.55
CA GLY A 176 2.39 -26.79 -45.75
C GLY A 176 1.72 -27.08 -47.08
N GLU A 177 2.54 -26.99 -48.12
CA GLU A 177 2.35 -27.38 -49.51
C GLU A 177 1.16 -28.32 -49.79
N GLY A 178 0.10 -27.74 -50.36
CA GLY A 178 -0.87 -28.45 -51.18
C GLY A 178 -0.58 -28.17 -52.64
N VAL A 179 0.22 -29.02 -53.27
CA VAL A 179 0.39 -29.04 -54.72
C VAL A 179 -0.95 -29.42 -55.38
N ASN A 180 -1.42 -28.61 -56.32
CA ASN A 180 -2.22 -29.12 -57.44
C ASN A 180 -1.97 -28.25 -58.68
N PRO A 181 -1.61 -28.85 -59.83
CA PRO A 181 -1.28 -28.13 -61.05
C PRO A 181 -2.57 -27.76 -61.80
N LEU A 182 -2.46 -26.80 -62.72
CA LEU A 182 -3.17 -26.67 -64.00
C LEU A 182 -3.30 -25.19 -64.40
N GLU A 183 -2.62 -24.86 -65.51
CA GLU A 183 -3.03 -23.91 -66.56
C GLU A 183 -3.01 -22.41 -66.23
N LYS A 184 -2.43 -21.48 -67.00
CA LYS A 184 -1.97 -21.31 -68.40
C LYS A 184 -0.87 -20.23 -68.36
N GLY A 185 0.17 -20.19 -69.18
CA GLY A 185 0.15 -20.19 -70.65
C GLY A 185 0.18 -18.73 -71.17
N VAL A 186 1.16 -18.43 -72.04
CA VAL A 186 1.42 -17.22 -72.91
C VAL A 186 2.84 -16.67 -72.64
N GLY A 187 3.77 -16.55 -73.60
CA GLY A 187 3.68 -16.79 -75.04
C GLY A 187 5.03 -16.64 -75.77
N THR A 188 5.05 -17.22 -76.98
CA THR A 188 5.69 -16.79 -78.25
C THR A 188 6.91 -15.85 -78.24
N ALA A 189 8.00 -16.29 -78.86
CA ALA A 189 8.50 -15.84 -80.19
C ALA A 189 10.04 -15.99 -80.29
N GLY A 190 10.51 -16.63 -81.36
CA GLY A 190 11.93 -16.81 -81.72
C GLY A 190 12.14 -18.06 -82.55
#